data_AF-A0A496ZNS7-F1
#
_entry.id   AF-A0A496ZNS7-F1
#
_cell.length_a   1.000
_cell.length_b   1.000
_cell.length_c   1.000
_cell.angle_alpha   90.00
_cell.angle_beta   90.00
_cell.angle_gamma   90.00
#
_symmetry.space_group_name_H-M   'P 1'
#
loop_
_entity.id
_entity.type
_entity.pdbx_description
1 polymer ?
#
loop_
_entity_poly.entity_id
_entity_poly.type
_entity_poly.pdbx_seq_one_letter_code
_entity_poly.pdbx_strand_id
1 'polypeptide(L)'
;DMQILSNTGAYGEHSLTTFMVAGSKLLPMYNKAKALRFEGKVVYTNKCSAGAYRGYGAIQANFAVESAMSELAKKLKMDPVELRLKNCIGEGESSPVFSVMGEGGEGIAQIMESCKLDYCIKRGRKLIKWDEKFPSKQIASNKIRSVGTAIAMQGSGIPLLDMGAAVLKLNDDGFFNLLVGATDLGTGSDTVLSQIAAEAIGVPVERIVITSSDTDTTPYDVGAYASSTTFVSGNAARKAGLNMREKLIEEAAKALHAVHKDDIIFEDCIFKSKFSEESITLKELSEGLYYKFGADMKQLIASGSNTSPKSPPPFMAGFVEIELDTETGKIDILDYVAVVDCGTTINPNLAKIQVEGGILQGIGMAMYEDVIYSEDGKMETNNFMKYKIPNRKDVKKITVEFAESYDPAGPYGAKSVGEIGIDTPLAAIANAIYNAVGVRIRSVPLTPEKILNGILEKG
;
A
#
# COMPACT_ATOMS: atom_id res chain seq x y z
N ASP A 1 -8.35 8.57 -23.31
CA ASP A 1 -8.20 10.04 -23.26
C ASP A 1 -8.65 10.49 -21.88
N MET A 2 -7.78 11.15 -21.13
CA MET A 2 -8.04 11.61 -19.78
C MET A 2 -7.50 13.03 -19.64
N GLN A 3 -8.37 13.95 -19.22
CA GLN A 3 -8.05 15.34 -18.98
C GLN A 3 -8.25 15.65 -17.50
N ILE A 4 -7.26 16.29 -16.86
CA ILE A 4 -7.35 16.71 -15.45
C ILE A 4 -7.16 18.21 -15.34
N LEU A 5 -8.10 18.88 -14.66
CA LEU A 5 -7.91 20.22 -14.11
C LEU A 5 -7.68 20.08 -12.60
N SER A 6 -6.45 20.29 -12.15
CA SER A 6 -6.06 20.14 -10.75
C SER A 6 -5.92 21.51 -10.09
N ASN A 7 -6.48 21.67 -8.89
CA ASN A 7 -6.32 22.88 -8.09
C ASN A 7 -5.30 22.61 -6.98
N THR A 8 -4.17 23.33 -7.00
CA THR A 8 -3.09 23.16 -6.01
C THR A 8 -3.20 24.13 -4.82
N GLY A 9 -4.21 24.98 -4.77
CA GLY A 9 -4.27 26.08 -3.80
C GLY A 9 -3.30 27.22 -4.15
N ALA A 10 -2.81 27.94 -3.14
CA ALA A 10 -2.01 29.14 -3.35
C ALA A 10 -0.57 28.85 -3.80
N TYR A 11 -0.02 27.68 -3.45
CA TYR A 11 1.36 27.29 -3.77
C TYR A 11 1.43 25.90 -4.40
N GLY A 12 2.51 25.66 -5.14
CA GLY A 12 2.62 24.56 -6.10
C GLY A 12 3.53 23.43 -5.67
N GLU A 13 3.79 23.30 -4.36
CA GLU A 13 4.79 22.40 -3.76
C GLU A 13 4.64 20.96 -4.25
N HIS A 14 3.40 20.50 -4.39
CA HIS A 14 3.04 19.14 -4.80
C HIS A 14 2.30 19.09 -6.15
N SER A 15 2.24 20.21 -6.86
CA SER A 15 1.40 20.39 -8.06
C SER A 15 1.68 19.36 -9.16
N LEU A 16 2.95 19.20 -9.53
CA LEU A 16 3.40 18.30 -10.58
C LEU A 16 3.27 16.84 -10.16
N THR A 17 3.73 16.50 -8.96
CA THR A 17 3.76 15.13 -8.44
C THR A 17 2.35 14.57 -8.28
N THR A 18 1.42 15.29 -7.63
CA THR A 18 0.02 14.84 -7.49
C THR A 18 -0.65 14.63 -8.85
N PHE A 19 -0.44 15.57 -9.78
CA PHE A 19 -0.98 15.49 -11.13
C PHE A 19 -0.46 14.28 -11.90
N MET A 20 0.85 14.03 -11.83
CA MET A 20 1.49 12.91 -12.53
C MET A 20 1.05 11.56 -11.97
N VAL A 21 0.91 11.43 -10.64
CA VAL A 21 0.48 10.18 -9.99
C VAL A 21 -0.95 9.79 -10.40
N ALA A 22 -1.83 10.77 -10.61
CA ALA A 22 -3.18 10.55 -11.14
C ALA A 22 -3.17 9.79 -12.49
N GLY A 23 -2.17 10.02 -13.34
CA GLY A 23 -1.98 9.26 -14.58
C GLY A 23 -1.16 7.97 -14.40
N SER A 24 -0.01 8.07 -13.72
CA SER A 24 0.99 6.99 -13.67
C SER A 24 0.55 5.76 -12.90
N LYS A 25 -0.43 5.87 -11.99
CA LYS A 25 -0.96 4.73 -11.22
C LYS A 25 -2.18 4.07 -11.85
N LEU A 26 -2.88 4.75 -12.76
CA LEU A 26 -4.16 4.26 -13.31
C LEU A 26 -4.05 3.80 -14.76
N LEU A 27 -3.41 4.60 -15.60
CA LEU A 27 -3.30 4.30 -17.03
C LEU A 27 -2.59 2.96 -17.32
N PRO A 28 -1.46 2.61 -16.68
CA PRO A 28 -0.81 1.32 -16.94
C PRO A 28 -1.59 0.12 -16.41
N MET A 29 -2.53 0.31 -15.47
CA MET A 29 -3.38 -0.78 -14.96
C MET A 29 -4.26 -1.36 -16.08
N TYR A 30 -4.62 -0.56 -17.10
CA TYR A 30 -5.38 -1.00 -18.28
C TYR A 30 -4.52 -0.99 -19.55
N ASN A 31 -3.45 -1.80 -19.56
CA ASN A 31 -2.44 -1.80 -20.62
C ASN A 31 -2.89 -2.36 -21.99
N LYS A 32 -4.14 -2.83 -22.12
CA LYS A 32 -4.68 -3.33 -23.41
C LYS A 32 -5.16 -2.22 -24.35
N ALA A 33 -5.27 -0.99 -23.85
CA ALA A 33 -5.62 0.17 -24.67
C ALA A 33 -4.51 0.45 -25.69
N LYS A 34 -4.84 0.48 -26.99
CA LYS A 34 -3.87 0.73 -28.07
C LYS A 34 -3.35 2.16 -28.11
N ALA A 35 -4.13 3.10 -27.57
CA ALA A 35 -3.81 4.53 -27.59
C ALA A 35 -4.20 5.16 -26.26
N LEU A 36 -3.32 6.01 -25.75
CA LEU A 36 -3.50 6.74 -24.50
C LEU A 36 -3.16 8.20 -24.75
N ARG A 37 -4.00 9.09 -24.22
CA ARG A 37 -3.71 10.51 -24.09
C ARG A 37 -4.05 10.91 -22.66
N PHE A 38 -3.10 11.55 -22.00
CA PHE A 38 -3.23 12.13 -20.68
C PHE A 38 -2.73 13.56 -20.75
N GLU A 39 -3.60 14.51 -20.42
CA GLU A 39 -3.26 15.92 -20.43
C GLU A 39 -3.95 16.62 -19.26
N GLY A 40 -3.50 17.83 -18.94
CA GLY A 40 -4.17 18.59 -17.92
C GLY A 40 -3.48 19.89 -17.57
N LYS A 41 -4.10 20.60 -16.65
CA LYS A 41 -3.68 21.91 -16.17
C LYS A 41 -3.71 21.89 -14.66
N VAL A 42 -2.63 22.34 -14.03
CA VAL A 42 -2.62 22.62 -12.59
C VAL A 42 -2.75 24.11 -12.41
N VAL A 43 -3.72 24.56 -11.61
CA VAL A 43 -4.05 25.97 -11.42
C VAL A 43 -3.87 26.37 -9.96
N TYR A 44 -3.36 27.59 -9.78
CA TYR A 44 -3.33 28.26 -8.49
C TYR A 44 -4.69 28.87 -8.16
N THR A 45 -5.07 28.83 -6.89
CA THR A 45 -6.26 29.52 -6.37
C THR A 45 -5.97 30.11 -4.99
N ASN A 46 -6.79 31.05 -4.52
CA ASN A 46 -6.67 31.63 -3.18
C ASN A 46 -7.18 30.70 -2.06
N LYS A 47 -6.90 29.39 -2.16
CA LYS A 47 -7.23 28.36 -1.16
C LYS A 47 -5.96 27.87 -0.48
N CYS A 48 -6.09 27.17 0.65
CA CYS A 48 -4.96 26.49 1.28
C CYS A 48 -4.24 25.60 0.26
N SER A 49 -2.90 25.58 0.30
CA SER A 49 -2.10 24.71 -0.56
C SER A 49 -2.53 23.26 -0.42
N ALA A 50 -2.79 22.61 -1.54
CA ALA A 50 -3.04 21.17 -1.58
C ALA A 50 -1.69 20.42 -1.49
N GLY A 51 -1.75 19.19 -1.00
CA GLY A 51 -0.55 18.39 -0.81
C GLY A 51 -0.87 16.90 -0.70
N ALA A 52 0.03 16.17 -0.04
CA ALA A 52 -0.09 14.74 0.10
C ALA A 52 -1.19 14.34 1.11
N TYR A 53 -2.06 13.45 0.65
CA TYR A 53 -2.91 12.59 1.45
C TYR A 53 -2.79 11.18 0.85
N ARG A 54 -3.09 10.14 1.62
CA ARG A 54 -2.98 8.73 1.20
C ARG A 54 -3.60 8.52 -0.17
N GLY A 55 -2.99 7.75 -1.07
CA GLY A 55 -3.52 7.54 -2.43
C GLY A 55 -3.32 8.76 -3.35
N TYR A 56 -2.25 9.50 -3.07
CA TYR A 56 -1.81 10.79 -3.61
C TYR A 56 -2.18 11.07 -5.09
N GLY A 57 -3.37 11.62 -5.37
CA GLY A 57 -3.86 11.89 -6.73
C GLY A 57 -4.42 10.68 -7.47
N ALA A 58 -4.01 9.46 -7.09
CA ALA A 58 -4.52 8.21 -7.65
C ALA A 58 -6.02 8.01 -7.36
N ILE A 59 -6.50 8.42 -6.18
CA ILE A 59 -7.91 8.25 -5.79
C ILE A 59 -8.87 8.95 -6.77
N GLN A 60 -8.59 10.22 -7.11
CA GLN A 60 -9.44 11.03 -7.97
C GLN A 60 -9.47 10.47 -9.39
N ALA A 61 -8.31 10.02 -9.88
CA ALA A 61 -8.20 9.36 -11.17
C ALA A 61 -8.90 8.00 -11.19
N ASN A 62 -8.76 7.21 -10.12
CA ASN A 62 -9.44 5.93 -9.94
C ASN A 62 -10.94 6.12 -10.02
N PHE A 63 -11.49 7.08 -9.29
CA PHE A 63 -12.92 7.41 -9.32
C PHE A 63 -13.44 7.65 -10.74
N ALA A 64 -12.71 8.46 -11.53
CA ALA A 64 -13.08 8.77 -12.90
C ALA A 64 -13.00 7.55 -13.83
N VAL A 65 -11.86 6.85 -13.84
CA VAL A 65 -11.59 5.72 -14.75
C VAL A 65 -12.48 4.53 -14.41
N GLU A 66 -12.59 4.15 -13.13
CA GLU A 66 -13.38 2.99 -12.70
C GLU A 66 -14.89 3.21 -12.84
N SER A 67 -15.35 4.47 -12.76
CA SER A 67 -16.72 4.83 -13.13
C SER A 67 -16.94 4.67 -14.64
N ALA A 68 -16.00 5.16 -15.46
CA ALA A 68 -16.07 5.04 -16.92
C ALA A 68 -16.01 3.57 -17.39
N MET A 69 -15.19 2.73 -16.75
CA MET A 69 -15.12 1.29 -17.02
C MET A 69 -16.46 0.61 -16.77
N SER A 70 -17.14 0.94 -15.68
CA SER A 70 -18.47 0.39 -15.39
C SER A 70 -19.56 0.92 -16.34
N GLU A 71 -19.48 2.17 -16.78
CA GLU A 71 -20.36 2.71 -17.84
C GLU A 71 -20.13 2.01 -19.19
N LEU A 72 -18.87 1.76 -19.54
CA LEU A 72 -18.48 1.03 -20.74
C LEU A 72 -19.00 -0.40 -20.71
N ALA A 73 -18.86 -1.10 -19.58
CA ALA A 73 -19.38 -2.45 -19.40
C ALA A 73 -20.89 -2.50 -19.69
N LYS A 74 -21.67 -1.55 -19.17
CA LYS A 74 -23.11 -1.46 -19.45
C LYS A 74 -23.41 -1.22 -20.94
N LYS A 75 -22.67 -0.31 -21.60
CA LYS A 75 -22.83 -0.06 -23.04
C LYS A 75 -22.53 -1.30 -23.88
N LEU A 76 -21.52 -2.07 -23.48
CA LEU A 76 -21.13 -3.32 -24.12
C LEU A 76 -22.01 -4.51 -23.73
N LYS A 77 -22.95 -4.33 -22.79
CA LYS A 77 -23.75 -5.41 -22.17
C LYS A 77 -22.85 -6.54 -21.63
N MET A 78 -21.74 -6.15 -21.02
CA MET A 78 -20.75 -7.05 -20.41
C MET A 78 -20.75 -6.88 -18.90
N ASP A 79 -20.52 -7.97 -18.17
CA ASP A 79 -20.27 -7.89 -16.74
C ASP A 79 -19.02 -6.99 -16.47
N PRO A 80 -19.10 -6.01 -15.55
CA PRO A 80 -18.01 -5.09 -15.31
C PRO A 80 -16.77 -5.73 -14.66
N VAL A 81 -16.89 -6.90 -14.02
CA VAL A 81 -15.77 -7.72 -13.55
C VAL A 81 -15.08 -8.38 -14.74
N GLU A 82 -15.84 -8.95 -15.68
CA GLU A 82 -15.30 -9.56 -16.90
C GLU A 82 -14.57 -8.54 -17.79
N LEU A 83 -15.12 -7.33 -17.90
CA LEU A 83 -14.46 -6.27 -18.65
C LEU A 83 -13.10 -5.91 -18.05
N ARG A 84 -13.00 -5.87 -16.72
CA ARG A 84 -11.73 -5.60 -16.01
C ARG A 84 -10.72 -6.71 -16.25
N LEU A 85 -11.11 -7.98 -16.07
CA LEU A 85 -10.24 -9.14 -16.31
C LEU A 85 -9.68 -9.19 -17.74
N LYS A 86 -10.46 -8.74 -18.73
CA LYS A 86 -10.01 -8.68 -20.13
C LYS A 86 -8.99 -7.59 -20.42
N ASN A 87 -8.94 -6.54 -19.59
CA ASN A 87 -8.20 -5.33 -19.90
C ASN A 87 -7.13 -4.96 -18.87
N CYS A 88 -7.11 -5.58 -17.69
CA CYS A 88 -6.12 -5.29 -16.68
C CYS A 88 -4.74 -5.85 -17.05
N ILE A 89 -3.69 -5.19 -16.56
CA ILE A 89 -2.31 -5.65 -16.67
C ILE A 89 -2.09 -6.96 -15.90
N GLY A 90 -1.29 -7.85 -16.49
CA GLY A 90 -0.91 -9.14 -15.90
C GLY A 90 0.57 -9.26 -15.58
N GLU A 91 0.93 -10.38 -14.95
CA GLU A 91 2.32 -10.78 -14.71
C GLU A 91 3.06 -11.01 -16.04
N GLY A 92 4.32 -10.58 -16.11
CA GLY A 92 5.14 -10.61 -17.33
C GLY A 92 4.84 -9.47 -18.31
N GLU A 93 3.84 -8.63 -18.04
CA GLU A 93 3.48 -7.52 -18.92
C GLU A 93 4.10 -6.19 -18.50
N SER A 94 4.00 -5.19 -19.38
CA SER A 94 4.48 -3.83 -19.14
C SER A 94 3.48 -2.81 -19.69
N SER A 95 3.78 -1.52 -19.51
CA SER A 95 3.07 -0.40 -20.09
C SER A 95 4.06 0.69 -20.50
N PRO A 96 3.89 1.31 -21.69
CA PRO A 96 4.70 2.48 -22.09
C PRO A 96 4.62 3.64 -21.09
N VAL A 97 3.51 3.74 -20.32
CA VAL A 97 3.33 4.78 -19.31
C VAL A 97 4.44 4.73 -18.25
N PHE A 98 4.94 3.54 -17.92
CA PHE A 98 5.97 3.40 -16.90
C PHE A 98 7.25 4.13 -17.25
N SER A 99 7.67 4.17 -18.52
CA SER A 99 8.89 4.89 -18.93
C SER A 99 8.69 6.39 -19.12
N VAL A 100 7.46 6.84 -19.36
CA VAL A 100 7.19 8.25 -19.68
C VAL A 100 6.67 9.06 -18.49
N MET A 101 6.12 8.41 -17.46
CA MET A 101 5.48 9.10 -16.34
C MET A 101 5.92 8.50 -14.99
N GLY A 102 6.78 9.24 -14.29
CA GLY A 102 7.15 9.01 -12.90
C GLY A 102 6.40 9.92 -11.93
N GLU A 103 6.80 9.91 -10.67
CA GLU A 103 6.30 10.85 -9.66
C GLU A 103 7.13 12.12 -9.69
N GLY A 104 6.64 13.15 -10.40
CA GLY A 104 7.34 14.44 -10.53
C GLY A 104 8.38 14.53 -11.64
N GLY A 105 8.55 13.48 -12.45
CA GLY A 105 9.51 13.46 -13.55
C GLY A 105 9.25 12.33 -14.56
N GLU A 106 10.28 12.01 -15.36
CA GLU A 106 10.26 10.85 -16.24
C GLU A 106 10.12 9.55 -15.43
N GLY A 107 9.47 8.57 -16.03
CA GLY A 107 9.26 7.28 -15.39
C GLY A 107 10.40 6.31 -15.67
N ILE A 108 10.35 5.13 -15.04
CA ILE A 108 11.29 4.03 -15.32
C ILE A 108 10.52 2.87 -15.91
N ALA A 109 10.97 2.40 -17.08
CA ALA A 109 10.42 1.20 -17.71
C ALA A 109 10.50 0.01 -16.75
N GLN A 110 9.38 -0.68 -16.55
CA GLN A 110 9.33 -1.87 -15.70
C GLN A 110 8.39 -2.93 -16.26
N ILE A 111 8.71 -4.18 -15.97
CA ILE A 111 7.86 -5.35 -16.24
C ILE A 111 7.25 -5.78 -14.90
N MET A 112 6.00 -6.22 -14.92
CA MET A 112 5.34 -6.77 -13.75
C MET A 112 5.91 -8.17 -13.45
N GLU A 113 6.97 -8.24 -12.65
CA GLU A 113 7.58 -9.53 -12.24
C GLU A 113 6.66 -10.34 -11.33
N SER A 114 5.75 -9.67 -10.62
CA SER A 114 4.68 -10.33 -9.88
C SER A 114 3.37 -9.52 -9.97
N CYS A 115 2.27 -10.18 -10.34
CA CYS A 115 0.95 -9.56 -10.38
C CYS A 115 -0.15 -10.62 -10.20
N LYS A 116 -0.90 -10.50 -9.11
CA LYS A 116 -2.08 -11.33 -8.79
C LYS A 116 -3.39 -10.55 -8.85
N LEU A 117 -3.44 -9.47 -9.63
CA LEU A 117 -4.66 -8.66 -9.78
C LEU A 117 -5.85 -9.49 -10.30
N ASP A 118 -5.63 -10.42 -11.23
CA ASP A 118 -6.69 -11.29 -11.74
C ASP A 118 -7.25 -12.21 -10.64
N TYR A 119 -6.38 -12.75 -9.78
CA TYR A 119 -6.75 -13.49 -8.59
C TYR A 119 -7.54 -12.61 -7.63
N CYS A 120 -7.07 -11.40 -7.34
CA CYS A 120 -7.77 -10.44 -6.47
C CYS A 120 -9.20 -10.19 -6.96
N ILE A 121 -9.36 -9.96 -8.25
CA ILE A 121 -10.67 -9.75 -8.88
C ILE A 121 -11.57 -10.99 -8.73
N LYS A 122 -11.06 -12.18 -9.10
CA LYS A 122 -11.82 -13.44 -9.02
C LYS A 122 -12.19 -13.80 -7.57
N ARG A 123 -11.29 -13.57 -6.62
CA ARG A 123 -11.50 -13.87 -5.21
C ARG A 123 -12.50 -12.89 -4.59
N GLY A 124 -12.36 -11.59 -4.85
CA GLY A 124 -13.31 -10.58 -4.39
C GLY A 124 -14.73 -10.83 -4.92
N ARG A 125 -14.87 -11.19 -6.20
CA ARG A 125 -16.14 -11.61 -6.82
C ARG A 125 -16.82 -12.74 -6.04
N LYS A 126 -16.06 -13.77 -5.64
CA LYS A 126 -16.56 -14.91 -4.86
C LYS A 126 -16.96 -14.49 -3.45
N LEU A 127 -16.10 -13.75 -2.75
CA LEU A 127 -16.30 -13.33 -1.36
C LEU A 127 -17.54 -12.46 -1.19
N ILE A 128 -17.77 -11.51 -2.10
CA ILE A 128 -18.96 -10.64 -2.04
C ILE A 128 -20.23 -11.36 -2.54
N LYS A 129 -20.11 -12.56 -3.11
CA LYS A 129 -21.18 -13.29 -3.81
C LYS A 129 -21.77 -12.50 -4.98
N TRP A 130 -20.87 -11.97 -5.82
CA TRP A 130 -21.22 -11.09 -6.92
C TRP A 130 -22.29 -11.67 -7.86
N ASP A 131 -22.13 -12.93 -8.26
CA ASP A 131 -23.03 -13.58 -9.24
C ASP A 131 -24.47 -13.75 -8.74
N GLU A 132 -24.66 -13.76 -7.42
CA GLU A 132 -25.99 -13.82 -6.80
C GLU A 132 -26.63 -12.44 -6.61
N LYS A 133 -25.81 -11.38 -6.52
CA LYS A 133 -26.23 -10.05 -6.07
C LYS A 133 -26.23 -8.99 -7.17
N PHE A 134 -25.41 -9.17 -8.21
CA PHE A 134 -25.29 -8.21 -9.31
C PHE A 134 -26.50 -8.28 -10.24
N PRO A 135 -26.99 -7.15 -10.77
CA PRO A 135 -26.57 -5.77 -10.46
C PRO A 135 -27.17 -5.24 -9.16
N SER A 136 -28.41 -5.63 -8.86
CA SER A 136 -29.19 -5.14 -7.72
C SER A 136 -30.42 -6.02 -7.47
N LYS A 137 -31.00 -5.91 -6.28
CA LYS A 137 -32.24 -6.59 -5.87
C LYS A 137 -33.13 -5.64 -5.06
N GLN A 138 -34.40 -5.50 -5.44
CA GLN A 138 -35.41 -4.84 -4.63
C GLN A 138 -35.70 -5.71 -3.39
N ILE A 139 -35.62 -5.13 -2.19
CA ILE A 139 -35.85 -5.86 -0.92
C ILE A 139 -37.04 -5.34 -0.12
N ALA A 140 -37.46 -4.09 -0.36
CA ALA A 140 -38.71 -3.49 0.14
C ALA A 140 -39.21 -2.45 -0.87
N SER A 141 -40.38 -1.83 -0.67
CA SER A 141 -40.92 -0.82 -1.60
C SER A 141 -39.94 0.32 -1.90
N ASN A 142 -39.24 0.80 -0.88
CA ASN A 142 -38.29 1.91 -0.96
C ASN A 142 -36.83 1.48 -0.79
N LYS A 143 -36.50 0.18 -0.81
CA LYS A 143 -35.14 -0.30 -0.54
C LYS A 143 -34.59 -1.22 -1.62
N ILE A 144 -33.39 -0.89 -2.08
CA ILE A 144 -32.63 -1.64 -3.09
C ILE A 144 -31.29 -2.05 -2.50
N ARG A 145 -30.93 -3.32 -2.62
CA ARG A 145 -29.54 -3.76 -2.42
C ARG A 145 -28.82 -3.83 -3.75
N SER A 146 -27.57 -3.39 -3.77
CA SER A 146 -26.74 -3.45 -4.96
C SER A 146 -25.28 -3.67 -4.62
N VAL A 147 -24.53 -4.11 -5.63
CA VAL A 147 -23.08 -4.31 -5.51
C VAL A 147 -22.33 -3.46 -6.52
N GLY A 148 -21.12 -3.04 -6.16
CA GLY A 148 -20.22 -2.29 -7.03
C GLY A 148 -18.79 -2.76 -6.86
N THR A 149 -17.95 -2.48 -7.86
CA THR A 149 -16.55 -2.89 -7.88
C THR A 149 -15.66 -1.81 -8.48
N ALA A 150 -14.40 -1.82 -8.05
CA ALA A 150 -13.30 -1.06 -8.61
C ALA A 150 -11.98 -1.81 -8.37
N ILE A 151 -10.98 -1.58 -9.22
CA ILE A 151 -9.61 -2.08 -9.04
C ILE A 151 -8.63 -0.92 -8.90
N ALA A 152 -7.50 -1.16 -8.25
CA ALA A 152 -6.47 -0.17 -8.02
C ALA A 152 -5.06 -0.76 -8.15
N MET A 153 -4.11 0.14 -8.41
CA MET A 153 -2.67 -0.11 -8.45
C MET A 153 -1.96 1.06 -7.79
N GLN A 154 -0.91 0.79 -7.00
CA GLN A 154 -0.04 1.82 -6.43
C GLN A 154 1.45 1.53 -6.66
N GLY A 155 2.36 2.32 -6.07
CA GLY A 155 3.81 2.06 -6.06
C GLY A 155 4.35 1.54 -4.73
N SER A 156 5.58 1.03 -4.76
CA SER A 156 6.38 0.70 -3.57
C SER A 156 7.63 1.59 -3.56
N GLY A 157 7.48 2.83 -3.09
CA GLY A 157 8.51 3.87 -3.18
C GLY A 157 8.70 4.44 -4.58
N ILE A 158 9.57 5.45 -4.69
CA ILE A 158 9.93 6.15 -5.92
C ILE A 158 11.27 5.62 -6.44
N PRO A 159 11.31 5.02 -7.64
CA PRO A 159 12.54 4.47 -8.21
C PRO A 159 13.68 5.48 -8.29
N LEU A 160 14.88 5.07 -7.87
CA LEU A 160 16.14 5.85 -7.87
C LEU A 160 16.13 7.17 -7.10
N LEU A 161 15.02 7.52 -6.44
CA LEU A 161 14.91 8.68 -5.57
C LEU A 161 14.91 8.28 -4.10
N ASP A 162 14.11 7.28 -3.75
CA ASP A 162 13.99 6.84 -2.37
C ASP A 162 15.21 6.01 -1.96
N MET A 163 15.74 6.34 -0.79
CA MET A 163 16.86 5.65 -0.16
C MET A 163 16.55 5.42 1.31
N GLY A 164 16.88 4.22 1.79
CA GLY A 164 16.85 3.88 3.21
C GLY A 164 18.10 3.12 3.61
N ALA A 165 18.53 3.33 4.84
CA ALA A 165 19.65 2.60 5.46
C ALA A 165 19.26 2.02 6.83
N ALA A 166 19.98 0.97 7.20
CA ALA A 166 19.85 0.30 8.48
C ALA A 166 21.24 -0.08 9.02
N VAL A 167 21.39 -0.02 10.34
CA VAL A 167 22.59 -0.47 11.06
C VAL A 167 22.18 -1.44 12.15
N LEU A 168 22.89 -2.56 12.24
CA LEU A 168 22.76 -3.55 13.31
C LEU A 168 24.04 -3.60 14.12
N LYS A 169 23.89 -3.54 15.43
CA LYS A 169 24.98 -3.69 16.40
C LYS A 169 24.65 -4.83 17.35
N LEU A 170 25.52 -5.85 17.41
CA LEU A 170 25.43 -6.92 18.40
C LEU A 170 25.80 -6.37 19.78
N ASN A 171 25.03 -6.68 20.83
CA ASN A 171 25.35 -6.41 22.23
C ASN A 171 26.01 -7.65 22.88
N ASP A 172 26.51 -7.49 24.11
CA ASP A 172 27.25 -8.52 24.85
C ASP A 172 26.39 -9.62 25.49
N ASP A 173 25.07 -9.56 25.29
CA ASP A 173 24.07 -10.49 25.79
C ASP A 173 23.35 -11.28 24.68
N GLY A 174 23.78 -11.10 23.42
CA GLY A 174 23.17 -11.70 22.24
C GLY A 174 21.96 -10.97 21.68
N PHE A 175 21.62 -9.77 22.17
CA PHE A 175 20.64 -8.88 21.53
C PHE A 175 21.29 -8.00 20.46
N PHE A 176 20.48 -7.45 19.56
CA PHE A 176 20.91 -6.53 18.52
C PHE A 176 20.16 -5.21 18.65
N ASN A 177 20.90 -4.10 18.59
CA ASN A 177 20.31 -2.80 18.32
C ASN A 177 20.17 -2.62 16.81
N LEU A 178 18.94 -2.42 16.32
CA LEU A 178 18.62 -2.05 14.96
C LEU A 178 18.35 -0.54 14.90
N LEU A 179 19.20 0.20 14.20
CA LEU A 179 19.04 1.63 13.97
C LEU A 179 18.53 1.85 12.55
N VAL A 180 17.43 2.59 12.41
CA VAL A 180 16.80 2.89 11.10
C VAL A 180 16.33 4.34 11.06
N GLY A 181 16.52 5.01 9.91
CA GLY A 181 15.98 6.36 9.72
C GLY A 181 14.47 6.39 9.46
N ALA A 182 13.89 5.24 9.08
CA ALA A 182 12.45 5.13 8.81
C ALA A 182 11.60 5.53 10.02
N THR A 183 10.46 6.18 9.76
CA THR A 183 9.56 6.69 10.80
C THR A 183 8.26 5.91 10.88
N ASP A 184 7.98 5.35 12.06
CA ASP A 184 6.69 4.74 12.34
C ASP A 184 5.66 5.82 12.71
N LEU A 185 4.66 5.98 11.85
CA LEU A 185 3.55 6.94 12.02
C LEU A 185 2.30 6.25 12.61
N GLY A 186 2.45 5.06 13.19
CA GLY A 186 1.36 4.17 13.59
C GLY A 186 1.05 3.10 12.54
N THR A 187 1.94 2.90 11.57
CA THR A 187 1.82 1.85 10.54
C THR A 187 2.35 0.51 11.03
N GLY A 188 3.18 0.51 12.08
CA GLY A 188 3.84 -0.68 12.62
C GLY A 188 5.14 -1.01 11.87
N SER A 189 5.75 -0.04 11.19
CA SER A 189 7.04 -0.22 10.51
C SER A 189 8.14 -0.68 11.44
N ASP A 190 8.16 -0.25 12.71
CA ASP A 190 9.20 -0.67 13.65
C ASP A 190 9.16 -2.18 13.90
N THR A 191 7.96 -2.75 14.00
CA THR A 191 7.74 -4.19 14.10
C THR A 191 8.15 -4.91 12.81
N VAL A 192 7.70 -4.42 11.66
CA VAL A 192 7.97 -5.03 10.35
C VAL A 192 9.47 -5.05 10.04
N LEU A 193 10.18 -3.94 10.29
CA LEU A 193 11.63 -3.83 10.06
C LEU A 193 12.41 -4.73 11.03
N SER A 194 11.96 -4.85 12.28
CA SER A 194 12.53 -5.78 13.26
C SER A 194 12.36 -7.24 12.82
N GLN A 195 11.17 -7.62 12.34
CA GLN A 195 10.91 -8.96 11.81
C GLN A 195 11.79 -9.29 10.60
N ILE A 196 11.95 -8.34 9.67
CA ILE A 196 12.81 -8.49 8.49
C ILE A 196 14.28 -8.68 8.91
N ALA A 197 14.77 -7.87 9.85
CA ALA A 197 16.14 -7.98 10.34
C ALA A 197 16.37 -9.30 11.10
N ALA A 198 15.43 -9.69 11.96
CA ALA A 198 15.49 -10.93 12.73
C ALA A 198 15.55 -12.17 11.83
N GLU A 199 14.70 -12.22 10.80
CA GLU A 199 14.71 -13.28 9.78
C GLU A 199 16.04 -13.30 9.02
N ALA A 200 16.60 -12.14 8.68
CA ALA A 200 17.87 -12.05 7.95
C ALA A 200 19.05 -12.54 8.77
N ILE A 201 19.03 -12.29 10.09
CA ILE A 201 20.03 -12.80 11.03
C ILE A 201 19.79 -14.29 11.31
N GLY A 202 18.52 -14.73 11.37
CA GLY A 202 18.07 -16.06 11.79
C GLY A 202 17.94 -16.19 13.30
N VAL A 203 17.35 -15.17 13.94
CA VAL A 203 17.05 -15.14 15.38
C VAL A 203 15.58 -14.78 15.63
N PRO A 204 15.03 -15.07 16.81
CA PRO A 204 13.71 -14.57 17.20
C PRO A 204 13.66 -13.03 17.21
N VAL A 205 12.51 -12.44 16.86
CA VAL A 205 12.34 -10.98 16.79
C VAL A 205 12.58 -10.30 18.14
N GLU A 206 12.37 -11.01 19.24
CA GLU A 206 12.63 -10.55 20.61
C GLU A 206 14.10 -10.22 20.85
N ARG A 207 15.01 -10.68 19.98
CA ARG A 207 16.44 -10.32 20.03
C ARG A 207 16.74 -8.97 19.39
N ILE A 208 15.77 -8.32 18.75
CA ILE A 208 15.95 -7.02 18.09
C ILE A 208 15.38 -5.91 18.98
N VAL A 209 16.21 -4.93 19.30
CA VAL A 209 15.82 -3.66 19.93
C VAL A 209 15.96 -2.58 18.88
N ILE A 210 14.87 -1.93 18.51
CA ILE A 210 14.86 -0.91 17.45
C ILE A 210 15.00 0.50 18.01
N THR A 211 15.76 1.34 17.32
CA THR A 211 15.80 2.80 17.50
C THR A 211 15.57 3.43 16.14
N SER A 212 14.48 4.19 16.02
CA SER A 212 14.02 4.78 14.78
C SER A 212 13.99 6.31 14.84
N SER A 213 14.21 6.98 13.71
CA SER A 213 13.89 8.40 13.50
C SER A 213 14.57 9.44 14.40
N ASP A 214 15.83 9.21 14.75
CA ASP A 214 16.68 10.23 15.39
C ASP A 214 17.84 10.57 14.46
N THR A 215 17.86 11.78 13.91
CA THR A 215 18.85 12.20 12.91
C THR A 215 20.28 12.26 13.44
N ASP A 216 20.45 12.33 14.76
CA ASP A 216 21.78 12.33 15.38
C ASP A 216 22.37 10.91 15.48
N THR A 217 21.52 9.88 15.51
CA THR A 217 21.93 8.51 15.88
C THR A 217 21.57 7.44 14.84
N THR A 218 20.51 7.64 14.06
CA THR A 218 20.02 6.69 13.06
C THR A 218 20.54 7.01 11.66
N PRO A 219 20.74 5.98 10.80
CA PRO A 219 21.22 6.20 9.45
C PRO A 219 20.16 6.89 8.58
N TYR A 220 20.58 7.50 7.46
CA TYR A 220 19.70 8.23 6.56
C TYR A 220 18.54 7.36 6.02
N ASP A 221 17.35 7.94 6.02
CA ASP A 221 16.17 7.47 5.30
C ASP A 221 15.42 8.69 4.77
N VAL A 222 14.81 8.57 3.60
CA VAL A 222 14.08 9.68 3.00
C VAL A 222 12.77 10.01 3.74
N GLY A 223 12.27 9.09 4.56
CA GLY A 223 11.08 9.23 5.38
C GLY A 223 9.92 8.35 4.92
N ALA A 224 8.89 8.26 5.77
CA ALA A 224 7.72 7.43 5.51
C ALA A 224 6.70 8.11 4.57
N TYR A 225 6.91 7.98 3.26
CA TYR A 225 5.96 8.39 2.20
C TYR A 225 6.03 7.44 0.99
N ALA A 226 5.15 7.62 -0.01
CA ALA A 226 5.07 6.80 -1.24
C ALA A 226 5.02 5.28 -1.00
N SER A 227 4.53 4.88 0.17
CA SER A 227 4.54 3.49 0.65
C SER A 227 5.93 2.83 0.57
N SER A 228 7.01 3.59 0.80
CA SER A 228 8.40 3.15 0.60
C SER A 228 8.92 2.25 1.73
N THR A 229 8.49 2.44 2.98
CA THR A 229 9.16 1.90 4.18
C THR A 229 9.41 0.39 4.16
N THR A 230 8.39 -0.44 3.94
CA THR A 230 8.57 -1.90 3.89
C THR A 230 9.49 -2.32 2.75
N PHE A 231 9.43 -1.63 1.62
CA PHE A 231 10.18 -2.02 0.41
C PHE A 231 11.62 -1.50 0.43
N VAL A 232 11.81 -0.20 0.65
CA VAL A 232 13.11 0.47 0.62
C VAL A 232 13.86 0.23 1.93
N SER A 233 13.33 0.70 3.06
CA SER A 233 13.95 0.55 4.39
C SER A 233 13.99 -0.92 4.82
N GLY A 234 12.98 -1.72 4.46
CA GLY A 234 12.98 -3.16 4.70
C GLY A 234 14.10 -3.90 3.95
N ASN A 235 14.35 -3.57 2.68
CA ASN A 235 15.52 -4.13 1.98
C ASN A 235 16.85 -3.70 2.62
N ALA A 236 16.93 -2.48 3.15
CA ALA A 236 18.11 -2.03 3.89
C ALA A 236 18.33 -2.83 5.18
N ALA A 237 17.26 -3.04 5.97
CA ALA A 237 17.26 -3.87 7.16
C ALA A 237 17.64 -5.33 6.85
N ARG A 238 17.09 -5.89 5.77
CA ARG A 238 17.45 -7.24 5.29
C ARG A 238 18.93 -7.34 4.95
N LYS A 239 19.49 -6.39 4.21
CA LYS A 239 20.93 -6.36 3.87
C LYS A 239 21.79 -6.25 5.13
N ALA A 240 21.44 -5.37 6.07
CA ALA A 240 22.15 -5.24 7.33
C ALA A 240 22.14 -6.56 8.12
N GLY A 241 20.98 -7.24 8.16
CA GLY A 241 20.83 -8.52 8.85
C GLY A 241 21.63 -9.65 8.21
N LEU A 242 21.64 -9.76 6.88
CA LEU A 242 22.46 -10.74 6.16
C LEU A 242 23.95 -10.50 6.38
N ASN A 243 24.39 -9.23 6.34
CA ASN A 243 25.77 -8.86 6.63
C ASN A 243 26.16 -9.17 8.10
N MET A 244 25.23 -9.00 9.05
CA MET A 244 25.44 -9.39 10.44
C MET A 244 25.54 -10.92 10.58
N ARG A 245 24.66 -11.67 9.92
CA ARG A 245 24.68 -13.14 9.92
C ARG A 245 26.02 -13.67 9.41
N GLU A 246 26.55 -13.09 8.33
CA GLU A 246 27.85 -13.48 7.79
C GLU A 246 28.97 -13.26 8.81
N LYS A 247 29.03 -12.09 9.45
CA LYS A 247 30.01 -11.79 10.51
C LYS A 247 29.90 -12.75 11.69
N LEU A 248 28.67 -13.07 12.12
CA LEU A 248 28.44 -14.01 13.21
C LEU A 248 28.97 -15.40 12.88
N ILE A 249 28.68 -15.91 11.68
CA ILE A 249 29.15 -17.22 11.22
C ILE A 249 30.69 -17.25 11.13
N GLU A 250 31.31 -16.17 10.65
CA GLU A 250 32.77 -16.06 10.59
C GLU A 250 33.43 -16.09 11.97
N GLU A 251 32.87 -15.40 12.95
CA GLU A 251 33.41 -15.40 14.32
C GLU A 251 33.12 -16.71 15.06
N ALA A 252 31.95 -17.32 14.82
CA ALA A 252 31.63 -18.64 15.36
C ALA A 252 32.55 -19.72 14.81
N ALA A 253 32.90 -19.66 13.52
CA ALA A 253 33.84 -20.59 12.90
C ALA A 253 35.22 -20.55 13.57
N LYS A 254 35.70 -19.34 13.90
CA LYS A 254 36.96 -19.18 14.66
C LYS A 254 36.85 -19.73 16.08
N ALA A 255 35.76 -19.42 16.77
CA ALA A 255 35.52 -19.87 18.15
C ALA A 255 35.40 -21.40 18.27
N LEU A 256 34.88 -22.07 17.23
CA LEU A 256 34.72 -23.53 17.16
C LEU A 256 35.86 -24.23 16.39
N HIS A 257 36.94 -23.51 16.08
CA HIS A 257 38.08 -24.05 15.34
C HIS A 257 37.70 -24.76 14.03
N ALA A 258 36.64 -24.30 13.37
CA ALA A 258 36.17 -24.85 12.11
C ALA A 258 37.13 -24.48 10.97
N VAL A 259 37.29 -25.39 10.01
CA VAL A 259 38.20 -25.20 8.87
C VAL A 259 37.64 -24.14 7.91
N HIS A 260 36.34 -24.17 7.67
CA HIS A 260 35.66 -23.20 6.82
C HIS A 260 34.40 -22.64 7.51
N LYS A 261 34.04 -21.39 7.21
CA LYS A 261 32.82 -20.77 7.77
C LYS A 261 31.53 -21.49 7.37
N ASP A 262 31.54 -22.13 6.19
CA ASP A 262 30.43 -22.95 5.70
C ASP A 262 30.24 -24.25 6.50
N ASP A 263 31.18 -24.59 7.39
CA ASP A 263 31.08 -25.74 8.29
C ASP A 263 30.24 -25.41 9.54
N ILE A 264 29.78 -24.17 9.68
CA ILE A 264 28.94 -23.73 10.80
C ILE A 264 27.47 -23.67 10.38
N ILE A 265 26.61 -24.26 11.20
CA ILE A 265 25.16 -24.12 11.14
C ILE A 265 24.73 -23.14 12.23
N PHE A 266 23.93 -22.14 11.87
CA PHE A 266 23.36 -21.18 12.82
C PHE A 266 21.84 -21.25 12.84
N GLU A 267 21.30 -21.82 13.92
CA GLU A 267 19.87 -22.06 14.16
C GLU A 267 19.58 -21.91 15.66
N ASP A 268 18.38 -21.43 16.01
CA ASP A 268 17.93 -21.27 17.41
C ASP A 268 18.91 -20.53 18.33
N CYS A 269 19.58 -19.50 17.80
CA CYS A 269 20.64 -18.76 18.51
C CYS A 269 21.85 -19.61 18.93
N ILE A 270 22.10 -20.73 18.26
CA ILE A 270 23.24 -21.63 18.53
C ILE A 270 24.02 -21.84 17.23
N PHE A 271 25.34 -21.72 17.32
CA PHE A 271 26.27 -22.08 16.27
C PHE A 271 26.80 -23.48 16.53
N LYS A 272 26.69 -24.38 15.56
CA LYS A 272 27.16 -25.77 15.64
C LYS A 272 28.12 -26.08 14.50
N SER A 273 29.19 -26.80 14.79
CA SER A 273 30.03 -27.39 13.76
C SER A 273 29.31 -28.54 13.06
N LYS A 274 29.48 -28.68 11.74
CA LYS A 274 28.99 -29.84 10.97
C LYS A 274 29.79 -31.12 11.23
N PHE A 275 31.01 -30.98 11.74
CA PHE A 275 31.97 -32.08 11.84
C PHE A 275 32.38 -32.42 13.28
N SER A 276 31.86 -31.68 14.27
CA SER A 276 32.08 -31.94 15.69
C SER A 276 30.80 -31.68 16.49
N GLU A 277 30.74 -32.24 17.70
CA GLU A 277 29.67 -31.96 18.67
C GLU A 277 29.83 -30.59 19.37
N GLU A 278 30.83 -29.79 18.97
CA GLU A 278 31.10 -28.49 19.55
C GLU A 278 30.06 -27.47 19.09
N SER A 279 29.61 -26.65 20.03
CA SER A 279 28.67 -25.58 19.78
C SER A 279 28.92 -24.40 20.70
N ILE A 280 28.49 -23.23 20.27
CA ILE A 280 28.53 -22.00 21.04
C ILE A 280 27.22 -21.25 20.86
N THR A 281 26.63 -20.78 21.95
CA THR A 281 25.43 -19.95 21.86
C THR A 281 25.77 -18.56 21.36
N LEU A 282 24.79 -17.85 20.79
CA LEU A 282 24.95 -16.45 20.39
C LEU A 282 25.40 -15.56 21.56
N LYS A 283 24.88 -15.84 22.75
CA LYS A 283 25.28 -15.14 23.97
C LYS A 283 26.75 -15.39 24.31
N GLU A 284 27.18 -16.65 24.35
CA GLU A 284 28.58 -16.99 24.62
C GLU A 284 29.53 -16.43 23.57
N LEU A 285 29.14 -16.45 22.29
CA LEU A 285 29.90 -15.82 21.21
C LEU A 285 30.04 -14.32 21.44
N SER A 286 28.94 -13.63 21.79
CA SER A 286 28.97 -12.19 22.07
C SER A 286 29.82 -11.84 23.30
N GLU A 287 29.72 -12.60 24.39
CA GLU A 287 30.59 -12.42 25.56
C GLU A 287 32.06 -12.71 25.21
N GLY A 288 32.31 -13.72 24.39
CA GLY A 288 33.64 -14.08 23.91
C GLY A 288 34.30 -12.94 23.15
N LEU A 289 33.58 -12.40 22.16
CA LEU A 289 34.01 -11.27 21.34
C LEU A 289 34.31 -10.01 22.15
N TYR A 290 33.66 -9.82 23.30
CA TYR A 290 33.78 -8.58 24.07
C TYR A 290 34.80 -8.69 25.20
N TYR A 291 34.95 -9.88 25.78
CA TYR A 291 35.64 -10.05 27.05
C TYR A 291 36.67 -11.20 27.09
N LYS A 292 36.59 -12.20 26.19
CA LYS A 292 37.34 -13.46 26.38
C LYS A 292 38.29 -13.83 25.23
N PHE A 293 38.08 -13.32 24.01
CA PHE A 293 38.87 -13.70 22.82
C PHE A 293 40.20 -12.94 22.66
N GLY A 294 40.69 -12.24 23.69
CA GLY A 294 42.02 -11.62 23.68
C GLY A 294 42.22 -10.62 22.54
N ALA A 295 43.24 -10.84 21.69
CA ALA A 295 43.54 -9.95 20.57
C ALA A 295 42.44 -9.89 19.50
N ASP A 296 41.53 -10.87 19.46
CA ASP A 296 40.41 -10.93 18.53
C ASP A 296 39.13 -10.25 19.06
N MET A 297 39.18 -9.66 20.27
CA MET A 297 38.04 -8.94 20.84
C MET A 297 37.62 -7.75 19.97
N LYS A 298 36.31 -7.62 19.72
CA LYS A 298 35.72 -6.56 18.90
C LYS A 298 34.20 -6.50 19.02
N GLN A 299 33.64 -5.36 18.66
CA GLN A 299 32.20 -5.16 18.49
C GLN A 299 31.79 -5.44 17.05
N LEU A 300 30.76 -6.28 16.86
CA LEU A 300 30.20 -6.52 15.53
C LEU A 300 29.14 -5.47 15.22
N ILE A 301 29.38 -4.75 14.11
CA ILE A 301 28.45 -3.80 13.50
C ILE A 301 28.31 -4.18 12.03
N ALA A 302 27.09 -4.17 11.53
CA ALA A 302 26.77 -4.38 10.12
C ALA A 302 25.80 -3.29 9.66
N SER A 303 25.90 -2.90 8.39
CA SER A 303 25.02 -1.91 7.79
C SER A 303 24.48 -2.41 6.46
N GLY A 304 23.37 -1.82 6.04
CA GLY A 304 22.74 -2.06 4.75
C GLY A 304 22.10 -0.79 4.24
N SER A 305 22.20 -0.55 2.93
CA SER A 305 21.58 0.57 2.25
C SER A 305 20.82 0.07 1.04
N ASN A 306 19.71 0.71 0.72
CA ASN A 306 18.92 0.36 -0.45
C ASN A 306 18.36 1.58 -1.16
N THR A 307 18.63 1.61 -2.46
CA THR A 307 17.94 2.38 -3.49
C THR A 307 17.48 1.39 -4.54
N SER A 308 16.27 1.51 -5.07
CA SER A 308 15.74 0.56 -6.04
C SER A 308 15.49 1.22 -7.39
N PRO A 309 15.92 0.63 -8.53
CA PRO A 309 15.48 1.06 -9.86
C PRO A 309 14.06 0.59 -10.19
N LYS A 310 13.45 -0.25 -9.33
CA LYS A 310 12.12 -0.82 -9.49
C LYS A 310 11.17 -0.32 -8.39
N SER A 311 9.88 -0.18 -8.71
CA SER A 311 8.81 0.09 -7.73
C SER A 311 7.68 -0.90 -8.00
N PRO A 312 7.79 -2.15 -7.49
CA PRO A 312 6.82 -3.19 -7.78
C PRO A 312 5.45 -2.78 -7.22
N PRO A 313 4.41 -2.72 -8.06
CA PRO A 313 3.14 -2.18 -7.65
C PRO A 313 2.34 -3.18 -6.78
N PRO A 314 1.76 -2.74 -5.65
CA PRO A 314 0.64 -3.45 -5.08
C PRO A 314 -0.62 -3.26 -5.91
N PHE A 315 -1.49 -4.26 -5.87
CA PHE A 315 -2.77 -4.25 -6.56
C PHE A 315 -3.90 -4.56 -5.61
N MET A 316 -5.10 -4.06 -5.90
CA MET A 316 -6.29 -4.40 -5.12
C MET A 316 -7.52 -4.50 -6.00
N ALA A 317 -8.42 -5.41 -5.63
CA ALA A 317 -9.80 -5.42 -6.09
C ALA A 317 -10.73 -5.15 -4.92
N GLY A 318 -11.51 -4.07 -5.01
CA GLY A 318 -12.51 -3.66 -4.03
C GLY A 318 -13.92 -3.97 -4.53
N PHE A 319 -14.75 -4.50 -3.63
CA PHE A 319 -16.17 -4.78 -3.87
C PHE A 319 -16.98 -4.26 -2.68
N VAL A 320 -18.13 -3.65 -2.97
CA VAL A 320 -19.02 -3.12 -1.93
C VAL A 320 -20.44 -3.61 -2.17
N GLU A 321 -21.13 -3.97 -1.09
CA GLU A 321 -22.57 -4.16 -1.04
C GLU A 321 -23.20 -3.00 -0.26
N ILE A 322 -24.20 -2.36 -0.86
CA ILE A 322 -24.96 -1.28 -0.23
C ILE A 322 -26.45 -1.63 -0.14
N GLU A 323 -27.14 -1.03 0.81
CA GLU A 323 -28.60 -0.89 0.84
C GLU A 323 -28.93 0.59 0.64
N LEU A 324 -29.71 0.91 -0.40
CA LEU A 324 -30.11 2.27 -0.76
C LEU A 324 -31.61 2.45 -0.50
N ASP A 325 -31.94 3.52 0.21
CA ASP A 325 -33.31 3.99 0.41
C ASP A 325 -33.69 5.00 -0.70
N THR A 326 -34.66 4.65 -1.53
CA THR A 326 -35.01 5.43 -2.73
C THR A 326 -35.84 6.68 -2.43
N GLU A 327 -36.41 6.79 -1.22
CA GLU A 327 -37.19 7.96 -0.80
C GLU A 327 -36.30 9.04 -0.19
N THR A 328 -35.15 8.66 0.38
CA THR A 328 -34.22 9.58 1.05
C THR A 328 -32.87 9.73 0.36
N GLY A 329 -32.52 8.81 -0.54
CA GLY A 329 -31.18 8.71 -1.14
C GLY A 329 -30.11 8.19 -0.19
N LYS A 330 -30.45 7.85 1.06
CA LYS A 330 -29.49 7.35 2.04
C LYS A 330 -28.99 5.95 1.63
N ILE A 331 -27.70 5.71 1.85
CA ILE A 331 -27.11 4.37 1.71
C ILE A 331 -26.55 3.86 3.04
N ASP A 332 -26.65 2.56 3.27
CA ASP A 332 -25.94 1.82 4.31
C ASP A 332 -24.92 0.88 3.66
N ILE A 333 -23.65 0.92 4.08
CA ILE A 333 -22.61 0.00 3.61
C ILE A 333 -22.70 -1.31 4.41
N LEU A 334 -23.10 -2.39 3.75
CA LEU A 334 -23.35 -3.69 4.38
C LEU A 334 -22.09 -4.56 4.48
N ASP A 335 -21.31 -4.60 3.42
CA ASP A 335 -20.06 -5.36 3.35
C ASP A 335 -19.11 -4.67 2.37
N TYR A 336 -17.84 -4.57 2.75
CA TYR A 336 -16.76 -4.15 1.88
C TYR A 336 -15.71 -5.25 1.83
N VAL A 337 -15.47 -5.80 0.65
CA VAL A 337 -14.47 -6.84 0.42
C VAL A 337 -13.30 -6.23 -0.33
N ALA A 338 -12.10 -6.39 0.20
CA ALA A 338 -10.85 -6.04 -0.46
C ALA A 338 -9.94 -7.26 -0.55
N VAL A 339 -9.42 -7.53 -1.75
CA VAL A 339 -8.37 -8.54 -1.96
C VAL A 339 -7.14 -7.85 -2.51
N VAL A 340 -6.01 -7.98 -1.82
CA VAL A 340 -4.80 -7.19 -2.06
C VAL A 340 -3.62 -8.07 -2.43
N ASP A 341 -2.96 -7.77 -3.53
CA ASP A 341 -1.63 -8.29 -3.85
C ASP A 341 -0.60 -7.27 -3.36
N CYS A 342 0.09 -7.61 -2.26
CA CYS A 342 1.17 -6.81 -1.69
C CYS A 342 2.48 -7.61 -1.62
N GLY A 343 2.67 -8.59 -2.51
CA GLY A 343 3.78 -9.52 -2.37
C GLY A 343 3.59 -10.43 -1.16
N THR A 344 4.72 -10.81 -0.57
CA THR A 344 4.74 -11.52 0.71
C THR A 344 4.32 -10.60 1.85
N THR A 345 3.26 -10.98 2.56
CA THR A 345 2.74 -10.19 3.68
C THR A 345 3.57 -10.43 4.94
N ILE A 346 4.53 -9.56 5.24
CA ILE A 346 5.46 -9.70 6.38
C ILE A 346 4.71 -9.87 7.71
N ASN A 347 3.72 -9.00 7.97
CA ASN A 347 2.87 -9.10 9.14
C ASN A 347 1.39 -9.01 8.73
N PRO A 348 0.69 -10.16 8.61
CA PRO A 348 -0.69 -10.19 8.13
C PRO A 348 -1.68 -9.37 8.97
N ASN A 349 -1.47 -9.28 10.29
CA ASN A 349 -2.36 -8.51 11.17
C ASN A 349 -2.19 -7.00 10.96
N LEU A 350 -0.94 -6.52 10.91
CA LEU A 350 -0.66 -5.10 10.64
C LEU A 350 -1.10 -4.71 9.24
N ALA A 351 -0.80 -5.54 8.23
CA ALA A 351 -1.22 -5.30 6.86
C ALA A 351 -2.76 -5.23 6.75
N LYS A 352 -3.48 -6.13 7.42
CA LYS A 352 -4.95 -6.14 7.45
C LYS A 352 -5.50 -4.82 8.00
N ILE A 353 -5.01 -4.38 9.15
CA ILE A 353 -5.45 -3.13 9.80
C ILE A 353 -5.12 -1.92 8.92
N GLN A 354 -3.97 -1.92 8.24
CA GLN A 354 -3.62 -0.85 7.30
C GLN A 354 -4.62 -0.75 6.14
N VAL A 355 -5.02 -1.87 5.55
CA VAL A 355 -6.02 -1.89 4.47
C VAL A 355 -7.40 -1.49 4.99
N GLU A 356 -7.84 -2.00 6.14
CA GLU A 356 -9.11 -1.62 6.77
C GLU A 356 -9.19 -0.11 7.04
N GLY A 357 -8.13 0.48 7.59
CA GLY A 357 -8.03 1.93 7.81
C GLY A 357 -8.08 2.72 6.50
N GLY A 358 -7.43 2.24 5.44
CA GLY A 358 -7.46 2.87 4.12
C GLY A 358 -8.84 2.84 3.48
N ILE A 359 -9.53 1.72 3.59
CA ILE A 359 -10.92 1.57 3.12
C ILE A 359 -11.83 2.55 3.86
N LEU A 360 -11.69 2.67 5.19
CA LEU A 360 -12.48 3.63 5.97
C LEU A 360 -12.21 5.08 5.58
N GLN A 361 -10.95 5.47 5.34
CA GLN A 361 -10.60 6.79 4.81
C GLN A 361 -11.24 7.03 3.42
N GLY A 362 -11.20 6.04 2.53
CA GLY A 362 -11.80 6.15 1.21
C GLY A 362 -13.33 6.24 1.28
N ILE A 363 -13.97 5.52 2.21
CA ILE A 363 -15.40 5.67 2.49
C ILE A 363 -15.71 7.08 3.02
N GLY A 364 -14.84 7.62 3.88
CA GLY A 364 -14.89 9.00 4.35
C GLY A 364 -14.95 9.99 3.20
N MET A 365 -13.95 9.94 2.30
CA MET A 365 -13.91 10.77 1.08
C MET A 365 -15.10 10.53 0.15
N ALA A 366 -15.58 9.30 0.04
CA ALA A 366 -16.69 8.97 -0.85
C ALA A 366 -18.02 9.55 -0.36
N MET A 367 -18.25 9.62 0.94
CA MET A 367 -19.60 9.81 1.51
C MET A 367 -19.75 11.03 2.42
N TYR A 368 -18.68 11.49 3.07
CA TYR A 368 -18.78 12.40 4.22
C TYR A 368 -17.85 13.61 4.14
N GLU A 369 -16.59 13.39 3.76
CA GLU A 369 -15.53 14.37 3.85
C GLU A 369 -15.54 15.34 2.66
N ASP A 370 -15.61 16.64 2.93
CA ASP A 370 -15.59 17.69 1.91
C ASP A 370 -14.87 18.95 2.43
N VAL A 371 -14.04 19.54 1.57
CA VAL A 371 -13.29 20.76 1.88
C VAL A 371 -13.97 21.94 1.18
N ILE A 372 -14.87 22.58 1.90
CA ILE A 372 -15.74 23.63 1.37
C ILE A 372 -15.14 24.99 1.74
N TYR A 373 -15.06 25.86 0.73
CA TYR A 373 -14.72 27.27 0.89
C TYR A 373 -15.92 28.11 0.46
N SER A 374 -16.20 29.17 1.20
CA SER A 374 -17.18 30.18 0.83
C SER A 374 -16.71 31.02 -0.36
N GLU A 375 -17.60 31.83 -0.92
CA GLU A 375 -17.30 32.71 -2.07
C GLU A 375 -16.20 33.75 -1.78
N ASP A 376 -16.10 34.20 -0.52
CA ASP A 376 -15.04 35.10 -0.04
C ASP A 376 -13.74 34.36 0.35
N GLY A 377 -13.67 33.04 0.13
CA GLY A 377 -12.45 32.24 0.31
C GLY A 377 -12.21 31.72 1.74
N LYS A 378 -13.22 31.78 2.62
CA LYS A 378 -13.11 31.25 3.98
C LYS A 378 -13.39 29.74 4.00
N MET A 379 -12.57 28.97 4.69
CA MET A 379 -12.81 27.54 4.89
C MET A 379 -14.01 27.33 5.83
N GLU A 380 -15.08 26.71 5.31
CA GLU A 380 -16.30 26.48 6.06
C GLU A 380 -16.25 25.18 6.88
N THR A 381 -15.63 24.14 6.34
CA THR A 381 -15.49 22.82 6.98
C THR A 381 -14.24 22.74 7.88
N ASN A 382 -14.02 23.77 8.70
CA ASN A 382 -12.83 23.92 9.54
C ASN A 382 -12.93 23.28 10.94
N ASN A 383 -13.88 22.38 11.17
CA ASN A 383 -14.08 21.68 12.44
C ASN A 383 -14.89 20.38 12.23
N PHE A 384 -14.85 19.46 13.19
CA PHE A 384 -15.48 18.13 13.08
C PHE A 384 -17.01 18.10 13.12
N MET A 385 -17.68 19.22 13.43
CA MET A 385 -19.14 19.29 13.27
C MET A 385 -19.53 19.40 11.79
N LYS A 386 -18.66 20.02 10.98
CA LYS A 386 -18.91 20.28 9.56
C LYS A 386 -18.11 19.34 8.65
N TYR A 387 -16.85 19.07 8.99
CA TYR A 387 -16.03 18.04 8.34
C TYR A 387 -16.28 16.69 9.00
N LYS A 388 -17.17 15.89 8.41
CA LYS A 388 -17.66 14.65 9.02
C LYS A 388 -16.72 13.50 8.67
N ILE A 389 -16.20 12.83 9.70
CA ILE A 389 -15.39 11.62 9.56
C ILE A 389 -16.28 10.41 9.87
N PRO A 390 -16.20 9.32 9.08
CA PRO A 390 -16.97 8.11 9.36
C PRO A 390 -16.62 7.51 10.73
N ASN A 391 -17.62 6.90 11.35
CA ASN A 391 -17.52 6.19 12.63
C ASN A 391 -17.80 4.69 12.46
N ARG A 392 -17.58 3.90 13.53
CA ARG A 392 -17.72 2.43 13.48
C ARG A 392 -19.10 1.90 13.06
N LYS A 393 -20.15 2.72 13.13
CA LYS A 393 -21.52 2.32 12.75
C LYS A 393 -21.81 2.50 11.27
N ASP A 394 -20.96 3.23 10.55
CA ASP A 394 -21.21 3.61 9.16
C ASP A 394 -20.84 2.48 8.18
N VAL A 395 -20.03 1.51 8.63
CA VAL A 395 -19.64 0.32 7.85
C VAL A 395 -19.87 -0.92 8.70
N LYS A 396 -20.74 -1.82 8.24
CA LYS A 396 -21.11 -3.00 9.03
C LYS A 396 -20.04 -4.08 9.04
N LYS A 397 -19.40 -4.33 7.88
CA LYS A 397 -18.39 -5.37 7.73
C LYS A 397 -17.34 -4.96 6.71
N ILE A 398 -16.08 -5.18 7.05
CA ILE A 398 -14.95 -5.11 6.13
C ILE A 398 -14.25 -6.47 6.15
N THR A 399 -14.00 -7.01 4.96
CA THR A 399 -13.28 -8.27 4.75
C THR A 399 -12.04 -7.97 3.94
N VAL A 400 -10.86 -8.25 4.49
CA VAL A 400 -9.58 -8.10 3.79
C VAL A 400 -8.93 -9.48 3.65
N GLU A 401 -8.51 -9.82 2.44
CA GLU A 401 -7.65 -10.97 2.15
C GLU A 401 -6.43 -10.55 1.32
N PHE A 402 -5.34 -11.31 1.47
CA PHE A 402 -4.09 -11.08 0.73
C PHE A 402 -3.88 -12.19 -0.29
N ALA A 403 -3.48 -11.81 -1.50
CA ALA A 403 -3.03 -12.74 -2.52
C ALA A 403 -1.62 -13.24 -2.19
N GLU A 404 -1.36 -14.52 -2.42
CA GLU A 404 -0.02 -15.08 -2.30
C GLU A 404 0.78 -14.76 -3.57
N SER A 405 1.72 -13.84 -3.43
CA SER A 405 2.63 -13.42 -4.50
C SER A 405 4.03 -13.15 -3.93
N TYR A 406 5.03 -13.17 -4.81
CA TYR A 406 6.42 -12.97 -4.43
C TYR A 406 7.09 -12.06 -5.46
N ASP A 407 7.49 -10.86 -5.04
CA ASP A 407 8.22 -9.93 -5.90
C ASP A 407 9.74 -9.99 -5.62
N PRO A 408 10.58 -10.33 -6.61
CA PRO A 408 12.00 -10.54 -6.38
C PRO A 408 12.76 -9.28 -5.94
N ALA A 409 12.21 -8.08 -6.16
CA ALA A 409 12.84 -6.84 -5.73
C ALA A 409 12.59 -6.53 -4.24
N GLY A 410 11.57 -7.13 -3.63
CA GLY A 410 11.14 -6.88 -2.26
C GLY A 410 11.91 -7.69 -1.21
N PRO A 411 11.97 -7.23 0.05
CA PRO A 411 12.49 -8.06 1.13
C PRO A 411 11.56 -9.27 1.31
N TYR A 412 12.11 -10.47 1.07
CA TYR A 412 11.36 -11.73 1.12
C TYR A 412 10.13 -11.77 0.21
N GLY A 413 10.13 -11.03 -0.91
CA GLY A 413 8.98 -11.01 -1.81
C GLY A 413 7.96 -9.91 -1.54
N ALA A 414 8.14 -9.09 -0.50
CA ALA A 414 7.17 -8.08 -0.07
C ALA A 414 7.14 -6.84 -0.96
N LYS A 415 5.94 -6.35 -1.26
CA LYS A 415 5.68 -5.02 -1.82
C LYS A 415 5.15 -4.09 -0.72
N SER A 416 4.66 -2.93 -1.12
CA SER A 416 3.98 -2.02 -0.21
C SER A 416 2.49 -2.36 -0.02
N VAL A 417 1.89 -1.87 1.07
CA VAL A 417 0.44 -1.99 1.33
C VAL A 417 -0.16 -0.68 1.88
N GLY A 418 0.70 0.31 2.14
CA GLY A 418 0.39 1.51 2.90
C GLY A 418 -0.67 2.39 2.27
N GLU A 419 -0.81 2.45 0.95
CA GLU A 419 -1.79 3.35 0.31
C GLU A 419 -2.99 2.65 -0.30
N ILE A 420 -2.81 1.44 -0.86
CA ILE A 420 -3.75 0.81 -1.80
C ILE A 420 -5.21 0.70 -1.31
N GLY A 421 -5.44 0.60 0.00
CA GLY A 421 -6.77 0.45 0.58
C GLY A 421 -7.72 1.63 0.33
N ILE A 422 -7.20 2.83 0.08
CA ILE A 422 -8.02 4.06 -0.10
C ILE A 422 -8.56 4.25 -1.52
N ASP A 423 -8.01 3.55 -2.52
CA ASP A 423 -8.20 3.93 -3.92
C ASP A 423 -9.56 3.50 -4.49
N THR A 424 -10.08 2.34 -4.09
CA THR A 424 -11.30 1.76 -4.69
C THR A 424 -12.65 2.21 -4.10
N PRO A 425 -12.79 2.64 -2.82
CA PRO A 425 -14.09 2.95 -2.23
C PRO A 425 -14.97 3.92 -3.02
N LEU A 426 -14.42 5.05 -3.50
CA LEU A 426 -15.20 6.08 -4.21
C LEU A 426 -15.89 5.48 -5.45
N ALA A 427 -15.12 4.80 -6.29
CA ALA A 427 -15.62 4.18 -7.52
C ALA A 427 -16.56 3.01 -7.24
N ALA A 428 -16.20 2.13 -6.29
CA ALA A 428 -17.01 0.95 -5.96
C ALA A 428 -18.40 1.37 -5.47
N ILE A 429 -18.48 2.37 -4.57
CA ILE A 429 -19.75 2.87 -4.03
C ILE A 429 -20.57 3.58 -5.11
N ALA A 430 -19.96 4.46 -5.91
CA ALA A 430 -20.67 5.12 -7.00
C ALA A 430 -21.20 4.13 -8.04
N ASN A 431 -20.46 3.06 -8.31
CA ASN A 431 -20.92 1.98 -9.19
C ASN A 431 -22.07 1.19 -8.57
N ALA A 432 -22.06 0.93 -7.27
CA ALA A 432 -23.18 0.29 -6.57
C ALA A 432 -24.45 1.16 -6.61
N ILE A 433 -24.34 2.47 -6.37
CA ILE A 433 -25.47 3.42 -6.50
C ILE A 433 -26.03 3.40 -7.93
N TYR A 434 -25.15 3.47 -8.93
CA TYR A 434 -25.56 3.39 -10.33
C TYR A 434 -26.25 2.07 -10.67
N ASN A 435 -25.80 0.94 -10.11
CA ASN A 435 -26.45 -0.35 -10.32
C ASN A 435 -27.84 -0.41 -9.66
N ALA A 436 -28.03 0.26 -8.51
CA ALA A 436 -29.31 0.30 -7.81
C ALA A 436 -30.37 1.13 -8.54
N VAL A 437 -30.06 2.37 -8.91
CA VAL A 437 -31.05 3.35 -9.39
C VAL A 437 -30.77 3.86 -10.81
N GLY A 438 -29.64 3.49 -11.40
CA GLY A 438 -29.25 3.91 -12.74
C GLY A 438 -28.98 5.41 -12.84
N VAL A 439 -28.61 6.06 -11.73
CA VAL A 439 -28.24 7.48 -11.62
C VAL A 439 -26.73 7.55 -11.41
N ARG A 440 -26.05 8.38 -12.20
CA ARG A 440 -24.60 8.56 -12.09
C ARG A 440 -24.28 9.89 -11.41
N ILE A 441 -23.86 9.81 -10.16
CA ILE A 441 -23.28 10.95 -9.45
C ILE A 441 -21.82 11.12 -9.89
N ARG A 442 -21.44 12.32 -10.32
CA ARG A 442 -20.12 12.62 -10.89
C ARG A 442 -19.20 13.42 -9.95
N SER A 443 -19.69 13.80 -8.77
CA SER A 443 -18.92 14.54 -7.77
C SER A 443 -19.10 13.94 -6.38
N VAL A 444 -17.99 13.63 -5.72
CA VAL A 444 -17.96 13.30 -4.29
C VAL A 444 -18.08 14.57 -3.44
N PRO A 445 -18.54 14.47 -2.18
CA PRO A 445 -19.13 13.28 -1.55
C PRO A 445 -20.48 12.89 -2.19
N LEU A 446 -20.79 11.59 -2.17
CA LEU A 446 -22.00 10.94 -2.68
C LEU A 446 -23.15 11.08 -1.67
N THR A 447 -23.49 12.33 -1.35
CA THR A 447 -24.48 12.67 -0.32
C THR A 447 -25.89 12.17 -0.67
N PRO A 448 -26.73 11.82 0.32
CA PRO A 448 -28.13 11.43 0.11
C PRO A 448 -28.92 12.40 -0.78
N GLU A 449 -28.70 13.71 -0.62
CA GLU A 449 -29.37 14.77 -1.37
C GLU A 449 -29.05 14.69 -2.87
N LYS A 450 -27.78 14.51 -3.23
CA LYS A 450 -27.35 14.30 -4.64
C LYS A 450 -27.97 13.03 -5.23
N ILE A 451 -28.05 11.96 -4.45
CA ILE A 451 -28.63 10.68 -4.88
C ILE A 451 -30.13 10.85 -5.13
N LEU A 452 -30.85 11.43 -4.16
CA LEU A 452 -32.29 11.66 -4.24
C LEU A 452 -32.65 12.58 -5.40
N ASN A 453 -31.95 13.71 -5.55
CA ASN A 453 -32.17 14.62 -6.67
C ASN A 453 -31.99 13.92 -8.02
N GLY A 454 -30.94 13.10 -8.17
CA GLY A 454 -30.73 12.36 -9.40
C GLY A 454 -31.78 11.27 -9.66
N ILE A 455 -32.43 10.72 -8.62
CA ILE A 455 -33.59 9.83 -8.77
C ILE A 455 -34.80 10.63 -9.24
N LEU A 456 -35.08 11.78 -8.62
CA LEU A 456 -36.22 12.65 -8.93
C LEU A 456 -36.14 13.29 -10.33
N GLU A 457 -34.93 13.59 -10.82
CA GLU A 457 -34.74 14.13 -12.18
C GLU A 457 -34.94 13.07 -13.28
N LYS A 458 -34.84 11.79 -12.91
CA LYS A 458 -34.91 10.65 -13.84
C LYS A 458 -36.32 10.06 -13.93
N GLY A 459 -37.04 10.02 -12.81
CA GLY A 459 -38.44 9.55 -12.72
C GLY A 459 -39.41 10.64 -13.14
#